data_AF-A0A482VHX7-F1
#
_entry.id   AF-A0A482VHX7-F1
#
_cell.length_a   1.000
_cell.length_b   1.000
_cell.length_c   1.000
_cell.angle_alpha   90.00
_cell.angle_beta   90.00
_cell.angle_gamma   90.00
#
_symmetry.space_group_name_H-M   'P 1'
#
loop_
_entity.id
_entity.type
_entity.pdbx_description
1 polymer ?
#
loop_
_entity_poly.entity_id
_entity_poly.type
_entity_poly.pdbx_seq_one_letter_code
_entity_poly.pdbx_strand_id
1 'polypeptide(L)'
;SAKVPPIIVREKSRWTEISKACADSDSRITFSKAKPCVDGIRVQPVTAEDFRKLTRLLNSRNIQYHSFTLPEAKSIRVVLRQVPVETDSREVFEDLKVQGFHPILVTRMQHPR
;
A
#
# COMPACT_ATOMS: atom_id res chain seq x y z
N SER A 1 -5.06 -15.35 2.74
CA SER A 1 -4.91 -14.34 1.68
C SER A 1 -5.11 -12.94 2.22
N ALA A 2 -4.14 -12.06 2.06
CA ALA A 2 -4.29 -10.65 2.41
C ALA A 2 -5.40 -10.03 1.55
N LYS A 3 -6.41 -9.43 2.18
CA LYS A 3 -7.49 -8.74 1.44
C LYS A 3 -6.96 -7.41 0.93
N VAL A 4 -7.08 -7.19 -0.37
CA VAL A 4 -6.76 -5.90 -1.01
C VAL A 4 -7.70 -4.82 -0.45
N PRO A 5 -7.20 -3.67 0.01
CA PRO A 5 -8.03 -2.62 0.55
C PRO A 5 -8.90 -1.99 -0.55
N PRO A 6 -10.12 -1.53 -0.22
CA PRO A 6 -10.94 -0.80 -1.16
C PRO A 6 -10.34 0.58 -1.46
N ILE A 7 -10.65 1.09 -2.65
CA ILE A 7 -10.36 2.47 -3.06
C ILE A 7 -11.69 3.22 -3.15
N ILE A 8 -11.77 4.40 -2.53
CA ILE A 8 -12.94 5.27 -2.57
C ILE A 8 -12.61 6.46 -3.47
N VAL A 9 -13.19 6.48 -4.67
CA VAL A 9 -13.06 7.60 -5.61
C VAL A 9 -14.05 8.70 -5.21
N ARG A 10 -13.58 9.91 -4.90
CA ARG A 10 -14.43 11.02 -4.42
C ARG A 10 -15.30 11.60 -5.54
N GLU A 11 -14.73 11.74 -6.73
CA GLU A 11 -15.38 12.36 -7.89
C GLU A 11 -16.33 11.39 -8.61
N LYS A 12 -17.60 11.37 -8.17
CA LYS A 12 -18.65 10.52 -8.75
C LYS A 12 -18.93 10.82 -10.23
N SER A 13 -18.82 12.08 -10.64
CA SER A 13 -19.09 12.54 -12.01
C SER A 13 -18.15 11.92 -13.05
N ARG A 14 -16.89 11.66 -12.66
CA ARG A 14 -15.86 11.11 -13.55
C ARG A 14 -15.81 9.58 -13.53
N TRP A 15 -16.68 8.93 -12.76
CA TRP A 15 -16.69 7.47 -12.64
C TRP A 15 -16.87 6.75 -13.95
N THR A 16 -17.76 7.24 -14.83
CA THR A 16 -18.00 6.62 -16.13
C THR A 16 -16.74 6.62 -16.99
N GLU A 17 -15.93 7.69 -16.90
CA GLU A 17 -14.64 7.81 -17.58
C GLU A 17 -13.61 6.83 -16.99
N ILE A 18 -13.53 6.76 -15.66
CA ILE A 18 -12.63 5.86 -14.93
C ILE A 18 -12.97 4.39 -15.21
N SER A 19 -14.26 4.05 -15.18
CA SER A 19 -14.74 2.67 -15.41
C SER A 19 -14.43 2.20 -16.82
N LYS A 20 -14.57 3.08 -17.83
CA LYS A 20 -14.15 2.79 -19.20
C LYS A 20 -12.64 2.58 -19.27
N ALA A 21 -11.87 3.48 -18.67
CA ALA A 21 -10.42 3.38 -18.63
C ALA A 21 -9.89 2.12 -17.90
N CYS A 22 -10.64 1.59 -16.94
CA CYS A 22 -10.33 0.32 -16.29
C CYS A 22 -10.59 -0.88 -17.20
N ALA A 23 -11.62 -0.80 -18.06
CA ALA A 23 -12.01 -1.82 -19.02
C ALA A 23 -11.15 -1.79 -20.30
N ASP A 24 -10.44 -0.69 -20.56
CA ASP A 24 -9.53 -0.58 -21.70
C ASP A 24 -8.42 -1.64 -21.65
N SER A 25 -8.09 -2.16 -22.83
CA SER A 25 -7.16 -3.28 -23.07
C SER A 25 -5.75 -3.05 -22.54
N ASP A 26 -5.32 -1.78 -22.48
CA ASP A 26 -3.99 -1.37 -21.98
C ASP A 26 -3.90 -1.40 -20.45
N SER A 27 -5.02 -1.18 -19.75
CA SER A 27 -5.07 -1.10 -18.30
C SER A 27 -5.39 -2.47 -17.67
N ARG A 28 -6.32 -3.22 -18.27
CA ARG A 28 -6.89 -4.49 -17.77
C ARG A 28 -6.97 -4.54 -16.24
N ILE A 29 -7.72 -3.60 -15.65
CA ILE A 29 -7.90 -3.50 -14.20
C ILE A 29 -9.14 -4.28 -13.81
N THR A 30 -8.98 -5.34 -13.03
CA THR A 30 -10.11 -6.15 -12.55
C THR A 30 -10.54 -5.74 -11.15
N PHE A 31 -11.85 -5.52 -10.97
CA PHE A 31 -12.45 -5.22 -9.67
C PHE A 31 -13.72 -6.06 -9.46
N SER A 32 -13.92 -6.55 -8.23
CA SER A 32 -15.04 -7.43 -7.90
C SER A 32 -16.34 -6.66 -7.71
N LYS A 33 -16.26 -5.47 -7.11
CA LYS A 33 -17.43 -4.65 -6.76
C LYS A 33 -17.09 -3.18 -6.91
N ALA A 34 -17.98 -2.43 -7.53
CA ALA A 34 -18.02 -0.98 -7.48
C ALA A 34 -19.39 -0.56 -6.97
N LYS A 35 -19.44 0.18 -5.86
CA LYS A 35 -20.69 0.63 -5.25
C LYS A 35 -20.63 2.12 -4.91
N PRO A 36 -21.67 2.91 -5.20
CA PRO A 36 -21.76 4.27 -4.68
C PRO A 36 -21.81 4.24 -3.15
N CYS A 37 -21.11 5.17 -2.51
CA CYS A 37 -21.15 5.41 -1.08
C CYS A 37 -21.35 6.92 -0.81
N VAL A 38 -21.55 7.29 0.46
CA VAL A 38 -21.71 8.69 0.88
C VAL A 38 -20.54 9.53 0.37
N ASP A 39 -19.33 9.04 0.61
CA ASP A 39 -18.06 9.70 0.28
C ASP A 39 -17.65 9.68 -1.19
N GLY A 40 -18.30 8.89 -2.05
CA GLY A 40 -17.78 8.63 -3.40
C GLY A 40 -18.26 7.32 -4.02
N ILE A 41 -17.36 6.64 -4.72
CA ILE A 41 -17.58 5.30 -5.26
C ILE A 41 -16.51 4.38 -4.69
N ARG A 42 -16.96 3.36 -3.97
CA ARG A 42 -16.11 2.34 -3.39
C ARG A 42 -15.86 1.23 -4.41
N VAL A 43 -14.62 1.10 -4.83
CA VAL A 43 -14.12 0.07 -5.74
C VAL A 43 -13.33 -0.95 -4.94
N GLN A 44 -13.56 -2.23 -5.20
CA GLN A 44 -12.85 -3.35 -4.58
C GLN A 44 -12.00 -4.06 -5.65
N PRO A 45 -10.70 -3.74 -5.76
CA PRO A 45 -9.80 -4.44 -6.68
C PRO A 45 -9.67 -5.91 -6.30
N VAL A 46 -9.45 -6.77 -7.30
CA VAL A 46 -9.30 -8.23 -7.09
C VAL A 46 -7.89 -8.55 -6.60
N THR A 47 -6.86 -7.94 -7.19
CA THR A 47 -5.46 -8.18 -6.85
C THR A 47 -4.74 -6.92 -6.36
N ALA A 48 -3.60 -7.09 -5.69
CA ALA A 48 -2.72 -5.98 -5.31
C ALA A 48 -2.15 -5.25 -6.54
N GLU A 49 -2.02 -5.94 -7.68
CA GLU A 49 -1.61 -5.33 -8.94
C GLU A 49 -2.71 -4.42 -9.50
N ASP A 50 -3.96 -4.89 -9.51
CA ASP A 50 -5.12 -4.08 -9.91
C ASP A 50 -5.25 -2.82 -9.05
N PHE A 51 -5.01 -2.97 -7.73
CA PHE A 51 -4.95 -1.84 -6.81
C PHE A 51 -3.89 -0.82 -7.26
N ARG A 52 -2.64 -1.26 -7.51
CA ARG A 52 -1.56 -0.35 -7.95
C ARG A 52 -1.88 0.31 -9.29
N LYS A 53 -2.45 -0.42 -10.24
CA LYS A 53 -2.86 0.11 -11.55
C LYS A 53 -3.97 1.15 -11.40
N LEU A 54 -4.99 0.86 -10.59
CA LEU A 54 -6.09 1.79 -10.33
C LEU A 54 -5.58 3.07 -9.66
N THR A 55 -4.73 2.96 -8.64
CA THR A 55 -4.12 4.10 -7.96
C THR A 55 -3.26 4.94 -8.93
N ARG A 56 -2.49 4.30 -9.83
CA ARG A 56 -1.73 4.99 -10.89
C ARG A 56 -2.63 5.74 -11.86
N LEU A 57 -3.73 5.13 -12.30
CA LEU A 57 -4.70 5.73 -13.21
C LEU A 57 -5.39 6.95 -12.57
N LEU A 58 -5.77 6.84 -11.30
CA LEU A 58 -6.37 7.95 -10.56
C LEU A 58 -5.38 9.10 -10.39
N ASN A 59 -4.11 8.80 -10.09
CA ASN A 59 -3.05 9.80 -10.00
C ASN A 59 -2.79 10.49 -11.35
N SER A 60 -2.72 9.75 -12.46
CA SER A 60 -2.44 10.33 -13.78
C SER A 60 -3.56 11.25 -14.27
N ARG A 61 -4.80 11.01 -13.85
CA ARG A 61 -5.96 11.84 -14.17
C ARG A 61 -6.27 12.91 -13.12
N ASN A 62 -5.40 13.05 -12.12
CA ASN A 62 -5.52 13.94 -10.97
C ASN A 62 -6.91 13.83 -10.29
N ILE A 63 -7.37 12.59 -10.08
CA ILE A 63 -8.66 12.29 -9.47
C ILE A 63 -8.46 12.07 -7.98
N GLN A 64 -9.26 12.73 -7.16
CA GLN A 64 -9.17 12.57 -5.71
C GLN A 64 -9.75 11.21 -5.27
N TYR A 65 -8.98 10.46 -4.48
CA TYR A 65 -9.42 9.20 -3.88
C TYR A 65 -8.91 9.03 -2.45
N HIS A 66 -9.56 8.15 -1.71
CA HIS A 66 -9.11 7.66 -0.41
C HIS A 66 -8.84 6.18 -0.48
N SER A 67 -7.73 5.73 0.10
CA SER A 67 -7.37 4.32 0.13
C SER A 67 -6.52 4.01 1.35
N PHE A 68 -6.63 2.79 1.86
CA PHE A 68 -5.71 2.27 2.87
C PHE A 68 -4.50 1.62 2.20
N THR A 69 -3.33 1.74 2.82
CA THR A 69 -2.10 1.10 2.34
C THR A 69 -2.28 -0.42 2.25
N LEU A 70 -1.83 -1.01 1.13
CA LEU A 70 -1.76 -2.47 0.96
C LEU A 70 -1.03 -3.10 2.16
N PRO A 71 -1.52 -4.23 2.71
CA PRO A 71 -0.82 -4.94 3.77
C PRO A 71 0.63 -5.28 3.42
N GLU A 72 0.91 -5.61 2.15
CA GLU A 72 2.27 -5.91 1.66
C GLU A 72 3.21 -4.70 1.65
N ALA A 73 2.66 -3.48 1.62
CA ALA A 73 3.44 -2.24 1.61
C ALA A 73 3.63 -1.66 3.01
N LYS A 74 3.06 -2.28 4.05
CA LYS A 74 3.28 -1.86 5.43
C LYS A 74 4.60 -2.44 5.92
N SER A 75 5.65 -1.63 5.89
CA SER A 75 6.88 -1.95 6.62
C SER A 75 6.56 -2.05 8.10
N ILE A 76 6.81 -3.22 8.68
CA ILE A 76 6.64 -3.42 10.12
C ILE A 76 7.82 -2.75 10.81
N ARG A 77 7.54 -1.83 11.73
CA ARG A 77 8.55 -1.22 12.57
C ARG A 77 8.61 -1.98 13.90
N VAL A 78 9.76 -2.59 14.18
CA VAL A 78 10.00 -3.33 15.42
C VAL A 78 11.07 -2.60 16.24
N VAL A 79 10.93 -2.61 17.56
CA VAL A 79 11.95 -2.10 18.48
C VAL A 79 12.57 -3.28 19.20
N LEU A 80 13.84 -3.56 18.90
CA LEU A 80 14.64 -4.52 19.66
C LEU A 80 15.10 -3.84 20.96
N ARG A 81 14.72 -4.39 22.11
CA ARG A 81 15.12 -3.88 23.43
C ARG A 81 16.27 -4.72 23.98
N GLN A 82 17.03 -4.16 24.93
CA GLN A 82 18.16 -4.83 25.59
C GLN A 82 19.35 -5.19 24.68
N VAL A 83 19.49 -4.53 23.53
CA VAL A 83 20.69 -4.65 22.69
C VAL A 83 21.81 -3.77 23.28
N PRO A 84 22.99 -4.32 23.58
CA PRO A 84 24.12 -3.55 24.12
C PRO A 84 24.48 -2.32 23.29
N VAL A 85 25.06 -1.29 23.93
CA VAL A 85 25.46 -0.03 23.25
C VAL A 85 26.57 -0.24 22.24
N GLU A 86 27.43 -1.21 22.51
CA GLU A 86 28.57 -1.57 21.67
C GLU A 86 28.17 -2.28 20.38
N THR A 87 27.01 -2.94 20.34
CA THR A 87 26.55 -3.67 19.14
C THR A 87 26.22 -2.70 18.01
N ASP A 88 26.86 -2.89 16.86
CA ASP A 88 26.60 -2.10 15.66
C ASP A 88 25.26 -2.51 15.04
N SER A 89 24.51 -1.51 14.56
CA SER A 89 23.35 -1.70 13.69
C SER A 89 23.59 -2.63 12.49
N ARG A 90 24.81 -2.68 11.95
CA ARG A 90 25.20 -3.57 10.85
C ARG A 90 25.21 -5.03 11.27
N GLU A 91 25.74 -5.33 12.46
CA GLU A 91 25.75 -6.69 13.00
C GLU A 91 24.32 -7.18 13.22
N VAL A 92 23.46 -6.33 13.79
CA VAL A 92 22.02 -6.62 13.97
C VAL A 92 21.32 -6.84 12.63
N PHE A 93 21.66 -6.06 11.60
CA PHE A 93 21.06 -6.18 10.28
C PHE A 93 21.40 -7.52 9.60
N GLU A 94 22.66 -7.94 9.67
CA GLU A 94 23.10 -9.22 9.11
C GLU A 94 22.57 -10.40 9.93
N ASP A 95 22.56 -10.32 11.25
CA ASP A 95 21.98 -11.36 12.11
C ASP A 95 20.48 -11.57 11.83
N LEU A 96 19.71 -10.49 11.66
CA LEU A 96 18.30 -10.57 11.25
C LEU A 96 18.12 -11.29 9.89
N LYS A 97 19.04 -11.08 8.93
CA LYS A 97 19.00 -11.82 7.66
C LYS A 97 19.32 -13.30 7.83
N VAL A 98 20.31 -13.64 8.65
CA VAL A 98 20.68 -15.03 8.96
C VAL A 98 19.51 -15.76 9.61
N GLN A 99 18.74 -15.09 10.46
CA GLN A 99 17.51 -15.61 11.07
C GLN A 99 16.33 -15.70 10.07
N GLY A 100 16.49 -15.28 8.82
CA GLY A 100 15.48 -15.36 7.76
C GLY A 100 14.54 -14.15 7.67
N PHE A 101 14.82 -13.06 8.39
CA PHE A 101 14.08 -11.81 8.25
C PHE A 101 14.62 -10.99 7.06
N HIS A 102 13.78 -10.09 6.55
CA HIS A 102 14.12 -9.20 5.45
C HIS A 102 14.09 -7.74 5.94
N PRO A 103 15.06 -7.32 6.77
CA PRO A 103 15.08 -5.96 7.31
C PRO A 103 15.30 -4.94 6.18
N ILE A 104 14.50 -3.87 6.18
CA ILE A 104 14.62 -2.75 5.23
C ILE A 104 15.62 -1.71 5.76
N LEU A 105 15.56 -1.43 7.06
CA LEU A 105 16.40 -0.44 7.74
C LEU A 105 16.52 -0.81 9.22
N VAL A 106 17.74 -0.83 9.74
CA VAL A 106 18.03 -0.94 11.17
C VAL A 106 18.72 0.34 11.60
N THR A 107 18.19 0.99 12.64
CA THR A 107 18.77 2.21 13.21
C THR A 107 18.72 2.10 14.72
N ARG A 108 19.73 2.67 15.39
CA ARG A 108 19.72 2.74 16.84
C ARG A 108 18.66 3.74 17.30
N MET A 109 17.75 3.29 18.15
CA MET A 109 16.71 4.16 18.68
C MET A 109 17.37 5.21 19.59
N GLN A 110 17.31 6.47 19.17
CA GLN A 110 17.72 7.61 20.00
C GLN A 110 16.47 8.18 20.67
N HIS A 111 16.50 8.33 21.99
CA HIS A 111 15.49 9.12 22.67
C HIS A 111 15.74 10.60 22.36
N PRO A 112 14.70 11.38 21.98
CA PRO A 112 14.84 12.83 21.88
C PRO A 112 15.30 13.37 23.25
N ARG A 113 16.31 14.24 23.24
CA ARG A 113 16.77 14.97 24.43
C ARG A 113 15.79 16.06 24.81
#